data_AF-A0A373FW48-F1
#
_entry.id   AF-A0A373FW48-F1
#
_cell.length_a   1.000
_cell.length_b   1.000
_cell.length_c   1.000
_cell.angle_alpha   90.00
_cell.angle_beta   90.00
_cell.angle_gamma   90.00
#
_symmetry.space_group_name_H-M   'P 1'
#
loop_
_entity.id
_entity.type
_entity.pdbx_description
1 polymer ?
#
loop_
_entity_poly.entity_id
_entity_poly.type
_entity_poly.pdbx_seq_one_letter_code
_entity_poly.pdbx_strand_id
1 'polypeptide(L)'
;SCAADKIIEANNQTQEDLFRQVKNPNAISEILDIPLQDPKRSYTLYYQNIQKFLGDFLPKDNDISKTIRELICILLAHKELSGITYGTREADSRMATTTDMENLIDVLSEWSETPTDYFKLANILLKKNKELGYIPEEREIKDYLK
;
A
#
# COMPACT_ATOMS: atom_id res chain seq x y z
N SER A 1 31.84 -4.58 4.68
CA SER A 1 30.58 -3.97 4.22
C SER A 1 30.77 -3.56 2.77
N CYS A 2 30.05 -4.22 1.86
CA CYS A 2 30.00 -3.91 0.43
C CYS A 2 29.22 -2.60 0.24
N ALA A 3 29.39 -1.93 -0.90
CA ALA A 3 28.62 -0.72 -1.23
C ALA A 3 27.10 -0.96 -1.16
N ALA A 4 26.64 -2.18 -1.45
CA ALA A 4 25.24 -2.60 -1.31
C ALA A 4 24.74 -2.52 0.14
N ASP A 5 25.54 -2.99 1.11
CA ASP A 5 25.15 -2.99 2.53
C ASP A 5 24.94 -1.55 3.04
N LYS A 6 25.78 -0.61 2.60
CA LYS A 6 25.69 0.80 2.98
C LYS A 6 24.47 1.50 2.39
N ILE A 7 24.06 1.10 1.19
CA ILE A 7 22.83 1.62 0.55
C ILE A 7 21.60 1.10 1.29
N ILE A 8 21.60 -0.18 1.68
CA ILE A 8 20.51 -0.78 2.46
C ILE A 8 20.40 -0.11 3.84
N GLU A 9 21.53 0.12 4.51
CA GLU A 9 21.58 0.76 5.83
C GLU A 9 21.13 2.24 5.79
N ALA A 10 21.56 3.00 4.76
CA ALA A 10 21.14 4.38 4.56
C ALA A 10 19.65 4.51 4.20
N ASN A 11 19.13 3.58 3.38
CA ASN A 11 17.71 3.51 3.10
C ASN A 11 16.92 3.19 4.37
N ASN A 12 17.35 2.20 5.16
CA ASN A 12 16.69 1.86 6.42
C ASN A 12 16.63 3.05 7.39
N GLN A 13 17.71 3.82 7.52
CA GLN A 13 17.71 5.04 8.34
C GLN A 13 16.73 6.10 7.83
N THR A 14 16.69 6.32 6.52
CA THR A 14 15.77 7.28 5.89
C THR A 14 14.30 6.86 6.09
N GLN A 15 14.04 5.55 6.04
CA GLN A 15 12.71 4.99 6.30
C GLN A 15 12.33 5.13 7.78
N GLU A 16 13.22 4.77 8.71
CA GLU A 16 13.00 4.98 10.14
C GLU A 16 12.70 6.45 10.48
N ASP A 17 13.42 7.41 9.88
CA ASP A 17 13.24 8.84 10.15
C ASP A 17 11.92 9.40 9.61
N LEU A 18 11.41 8.88 8.48
CA LEU A 18 10.10 9.25 7.96
C LEU A 18 8.98 8.72 8.88
N PHE A 19 9.05 7.46 9.28
CA PHE A 19 7.97 6.83 10.07
C PHE A 19 8.06 7.09 11.57
N ARG A 20 9.21 7.48 12.14
CA ARG A 20 9.31 7.99 13.52
C ARG A 20 8.49 9.25 13.73
N GLN A 21 8.32 10.07 12.70
CA GLN A 21 7.46 11.25 12.73
C GLN A 21 5.96 10.90 12.62
N VAL A 22 5.64 9.65 12.25
CA VAL A 22 4.28 9.20 11.94
C VAL A 22 3.80 8.17 12.95
N LYS A 23 3.35 8.67 14.10
CA LYS A 23 2.53 7.89 15.06
C LYS A 23 1.05 8.29 15.04
N ASN A 24 0.63 9.04 14.02
CA ASN A 24 -0.70 9.61 13.91
C ASN A 24 -1.21 9.44 12.45
N PRO A 25 -2.43 8.89 12.23
CA PRO A 25 -3.05 8.83 10.91
C PRO A 25 -3.08 10.18 10.17
N ASN A 26 -3.19 11.30 10.89
CA ASN A 26 -3.10 12.64 10.31
C ASN A 26 -1.71 12.92 9.68
N ALA A 27 -0.63 12.36 10.24
CA ALA A 27 0.72 12.52 9.70
C ALA A 27 0.92 11.74 8.39
N ILE A 28 0.29 10.56 8.24
CA ILE A 28 0.26 9.87 6.95
C ILE A 28 -0.49 10.70 5.92
N SER A 29 -1.63 11.30 6.30
CA SER A 29 -2.41 12.14 5.38
C SER A 29 -1.64 13.38 4.90
N GLU A 30 -0.83 13.97 5.78
CA GLU A 30 0.08 15.09 5.47
C GLU A 30 1.23 14.66 4.56
N ILE A 31 1.86 13.51 4.82
CA ILE A 31 2.92 12.95 3.97
C ILE A 31 2.42 12.67 2.55
N LEU A 32 1.19 12.22 2.45
CA LEU A 32 0.54 11.95 1.18
C LEU A 32 -0.06 13.21 0.53
N ASP A 33 0.08 14.39 1.14
CA ASP A 33 -0.42 15.70 0.65
C ASP A 33 -1.88 15.64 0.17
N ILE A 34 -2.76 15.05 0.98
CA ILE A 34 -4.15 14.79 0.61
C ILE A 34 -5.04 15.87 1.22
N PRO A 35 -5.65 16.77 0.43
CA PRO A 35 -6.67 17.64 0.95
C PRO A 35 -7.90 16.80 1.33
N LEU A 36 -8.23 16.68 2.62
CA LEU A 36 -9.37 15.89 3.13
C LEU A 36 -10.75 16.36 2.62
N GLN A 37 -10.85 17.40 1.78
CA GLN A 37 -12.08 18.14 1.49
C GLN A 37 -12.48 18.15 -0.01
N ASP A 38 -11.76 17.49 -0.93
CA ASP A 38 -12.15 17.42 -2.36
C ASP A 38 -12.07 15.99 -2.94
N PRO A 39 -13.15 15.20 -2.92
CA PRO A 39 -13.13 13.78 -3.26
C PRO A 39 -12.57 13.45 -4.65
N LYS A 40 -12.77 14.33 -5.65
CA LYS A 40 -12.30 14.09 -7.03
C LYS A 40 -10.85 14.49 -7.24
N ARG A 41 -10.42 15.59 -6.61
CA ARG A 41 -9.03 16.07 -6.71
C ARG A 41 -8.11 15.25 -5.82
N SER A 42 -8.60 14.84 -4.65
CA SER A 42 -7.91 13.94 -3.73
C SER A 42 -7.63 12.61 -4.39
N TYR A 43 -8.53 12.00 -5.17
CA TYR A 43 -8.26 10.71 -5.81
C TYR A 43 -7.01 10.67 -6.70
N THR A 44 -6.84 11.65 -7.60
CA THR A 44 -5.68 11.66 -8.52
C THR A 44 -4.38 11.94 -7.76
N LEU A 45 -4.40 12.93 -6.87
CA LEU A 45 -3.25 13.28 -6.02
C LEU A 45 -2.89 12.12 -5.10
N TYR A 46 -3.88 11.49 -4.47
CA TYR A 46 -3.76 10.34 -3.58
C TYR A 46 -3.12 9.15 -4.29
N TYR A 47 -3.61 8.79 -5.47
CA TYR A 47 -3.05 7.68 -6.23
C TYR A 47 -1.61 7.97 -6.68
N GLN A 48 -1.33 9.18 -7.16
CA GLN A 48 0.03 9.59 -7.53
C GLN A 48 0.97 9.59 -6.33
N ASN A 49 0.52 10.11 -5.18
CA ASN A 49 1.32 10.23 -3.97
C ASN A 49 1.55 8.87 -3.30
N ILE A 50 0.57 7.97 -3.31
CA ILE A 50 0.77 6.58 -2.86
C ILE A 50 1.67 5.81 -3.81
N GLN A 51 1.49 5.94 -5.13
CA GLN A 51 2.38 5.26 -6.06
C GLN A 51 3.84 5.71 -5.87
N LYS A 52 4.04 7.01 -5.66
CA LYS A 52 5.35 7.60 -5.35
C LYS A 52 5.89 7.08 -4.01
N PHE A 53 5.10 7.18 -2.94
CA PHE A 53 5.43 6.64 -1.62
C PHE A 53 5.82 5.17 -1.71
N LEU A 54 4.98 4.30 -2.26
CA LEU A 54 5.30 2.88 -2.46
C LEU A 54 6.54 2.68 -3.32
N GLY A 55 6.83 3.56 -4.28
CA GLY A 55 8.06 3.53 -5.08
C GLY A 55 9.33 3.88 -4.29
N ASP A 56 9.21 4.77 -3.30
CA ASP A 56 10.30 5.19 -2.42
C ASP A 56 10.57 4.13 -1.32
N PHE A 57 9.54 3.41 -0.88
CA PHE A 57 9.62 2.49 0.26
C PHE A 57 9.69 1.01 -0.08
N LEU A 58 9.06 0.55 -1.17
CA LEU A 58 9.08 -0.86 -1.53
C LEU A 58 10.36 -1.23 -2.30
N PRO A 59 10.95 -2.41 -2.03
CA PRO A 59 12.08 -2.89 -2.81
C PRO A 59 11.70 -3.05 -4.28
N LYS A 60 12.60 -2.62 -5.18
CA LYS A 60 12.41 -2.75 -6.63
C LYS A 60 12.48 -4.21 -7.04
N ASP A 61 11.67 -4.59 -8.04
CA ASP A 61 11.69 -5.90 -8.69
C ASP A 61 11.61 -7.10 -7.70
N ASN A 62 10.73 -6.99 -6.71
CA ASN A 62 10.47 -8.05 -5.72
C ASN A 62 9.00 -8.51 -5.75
N ASP A 63 8.78 -9.81 -5.58
CA ASP A 63 7.45 -10.44 -5.62
C ASP A 63 6.56 -9.99 -4.46
N ILE A 64 7.14 -9.64 -3.31
CA ILE A 64 6.40 -9.02 -2.20
C ILE A 64 5.90 -7.62 -2.60
N SER A 65 6.70 -6.85 -3.34
CA SER A 65 6.31 -5.52 -3.81
C SER A 65 5.19 -5.60 -4.84
N LYS A 66 5.23 -6.60 -5.73
CA LYS A 66 4.13 -6.88 -6.67
C LYS A 66 2.86 -7.28 -5.91
N THR A 67 3.00 -8.14 -4.90
CA THR A 67 1.90 -8.59 -4.04
C THR A 67 1.24 -7.42 -3.31
N ILE A 68 2.04 -6.56 -2.68
CA ILE A 68 1.55 -5.35 -1.99
C ILE A 68 0.79 -4.45 -2.95
N ARG A 69 1.35 -4.21 -4.15
CA ARG A 69 0.68 -3.40 -5.18
C ARG A 69 -0.64 -4.00 -5.62
N GLU A 70 -0.70 -5.31 -5.83
CA GLU A 70 -1.96 -5.99 -6.19
C GLU A 70 -3.01 -5.84 -5.08
N LEU A 71 -2.65 -6.10 -3.82
CA LEU A 71 -3.58 -6.00 -2.69
C LEU A 71 -4.10 -4.57 -2.48
N ILE A 72 -3.26 -3.54 -2.65
CA ILE A 72 -3.68 -2.13 -2.64
C ILE A 72 -4.65 -1.88 -3.79
N CYS A 73 -4.32 -2.39 -4.97
CA CYS A 73 -5.18 -2.22 -6.11
C CYS A 73 -6.55 -2.92 -5.87
N ILE A 74 -6.59 -4.11 -5.29
CA ILE A 74 -7.86 -4.79 -4.94
C ILE A 74 -8.69 -3.93 -3.98
N LEU A 75 -8.05 -3.37 -2.93
CA LEU A 75 -8.69 -2.47 -1.97
C LEU A 75 -9.35 -1.28 -2.67
N LEU A 76 -8.64 -0.65 -3.61
CA LEU A 76 -9.15 0.53 -4.34
C LEU A 76 -10.17 0.21 -5.44
N ALA A 77 -10.27 -1.05 -5.88
CA ALA A 77 -11.17 -1.48 -6.95
C ALA A 77 -12.35 -2.33 -6.48
N HIS A 78 -12.39 -2.67 -5.18
CA HIS A 78 -13.38 -3.51 -4.51
C HIS A 78 -13.53 -4.93 -5.07
N LYS A 79 -12.55 -5.41 -5.86
CA LYS A 79 -12.61 -6.74 -6.46
C LYS A 79 -11.24 -7.35 -6.69
N GLU A 80 -11.12 -8.64 -6.37
CA GLU A 80 -10.04 -9.50 -6.82
C GLU A 80 -10.13 -9.73 -8.34
N LEU A 81 -8.99 -9.73 -9.04
CA LEU A 81 -8.92 -10.20 -10.43
C LEU A 81 -9.14 -11.72 -10.46
N SER A 82 -10.21 -12.17 -11.12
CA SER A 82 -10.48 -13.60 -11.29
C SER A 82 -9.39 -14.25 -12.16
N GLY A 83 -8.62 -15.16 -11.56
CA GLY A 83 -7.47 -15.78 -12.22
C GLY A 83 -6.26 -14.85 -12.17
N ILE A 84 -5.24 -15.27 -11.43
CA ILE A 84 -4.03 -14.49 -11.16
C ILE A 84 -3.10 -14.48 -12.39
N THR A 85 -3.65 -14.32 -13.59
CA THR A 85 -2.96 -14.17 -14.86
C THR A 85 -3.26 -12.77 -15.37
N TYR A 86 -2.18 -12.04 -15.65
CA TYR A 86 -2.17 -10.65 -16.08
C TYR A 86 -3.36 -10.29 -16.98
N GLY A 87 -4.22 -9.40 -16.51
CA GLY A 87 -5.40 -8.92 -17.22
C GLY A 87 -5.65 -7.46 -16.89
N THR A 88 -6.01 -6.68 -17.91
CA THR A 88 -6.35 -5.27 -17.75
C THR A 88 -7.61 -5.16 -16.91
N ARG A 89 -7.52 -4.46 -15.77
CA ARG A 89 -8.72 -4.16 -14.98
C ARG A 89 -9.67 -3.34 -15.84
N GLU A 90 -10.84 -3.91 -16.13
CA GLU A 90 -12.02 -3.10 -16.37
C GLU A 90 -12.43 -2.48 -15.03
N ALA A 91 -11.62 -1.52 -14.58
CA ALA A 91 -11.91 -0.65 -13.47
C ALA A 91 -12.70 0.52 -14.06
N ASP A 92 -13.99 0.60 -13.74
CA ASP A 92 -14.66 1.88 -13.78
C ASP A 92 -13.90 2.79 -12.82
N SER A 93 -13.18 3.77 -13.37
CA SER A 93 -12.21 4.64 -12.69
C SER A 93 -12.82 5.58 -11.64
N ARG A 94 -14.08 5.31 -11.24
CA ARG A 94 -14.93 6.09 -10.34
C ARG A 94 -15.21 5.39 -9.00
N MET A 95 -14.62 4.22 -8.72
CA MET A 95 -15.05 3.36 -7.60
C MET A 95 -14.32 3.59 -6.27
N ALA A 96 -13.09 4.12 -6.25
CA ALA A 96 -12.42 4.38 -4.97
C ALA A 96 -13.06 5.59 -4.28
N THR A 97 -13.65 5.33 -3.14
CA THR A 97 -14.31 6.29 -2.26
C THR A 97 -13.32 6.91 -1.27
N THR A 98 -13.72 8.00 -0.61
CA THR A 98 -12.98 8.53 0.55
C THR A 98 -12.72 7.44 1.60
N THR A 99 -13.67 6.53 1.80
CA THR A 99 -13.54 5.42 2.74
C THR A 99 -12.42 4.44 2.35
N ASP A 100 -12.19 4.20 1.07
CA ASP A 100 -11.08 3.35 0.62
C ASP A 100 -9.73 4.00 0.91
N MET A 101 -9.68 5.32 0.82
CA MET A 101 -8.49 6.09 1.16
C MET A 101 -8.21 6.06 2.67
N GLU A 102 -9.25 6.20 3.49
CA GLU A 102 -9.15 6.07 4.95
C GLU A 102 -8.66 4.67 5.33
N ASN A 103 -9.23 3.62 4.74
CA ASN A 103 -8.80 2.25 4.96
C ASN A 103 -7.32 2.04 4.62
N LEU A 104 -6.83 2.61 3.52
CA LEU A 104 -5.41 2.48 3.15
C LEU A 104 -4.50 3.32 4.06
N ILE A 105 -4.95 4.49 4.53
CA ILE A 105 -4.21 5.26 5.55
C ILE A 105 -4.09 4.47 6.85
N ASP A 106 -5.16 3.81 7.29
CA ASP A 106 -5.14 2.97 8.50
C ASP A 106 -4.14 1.82 8.35
N VAL A 107 -4.15 1.14 7.20
CA VAL A 107 -3.18 0.07 6.89
C VAL A 107 -1.74 0.57 6.95
N LEU A 108 -1.46 1.71 6.31
CA LEU A 108 -0.11 2.29 6.29
C LEU A 108 0.32 2.80 7.67
N SER A 109 -0.63 3.28 8.48
CA SER A 109 -0.39 3.70 9.87
C SER A 109 -0.08 2.51 10.79
N GLU A 110 -0.74 1.36 10.60
CA GLU A 110 -0.40 0.14 11.34
C GLU A 110 0.99 -0.39 10.93
N TRP A 111 1.32 -0.29 9.65
CA TRP A 111 2.61 -0.75 9.15
C TRP A 111 3.78 0.17 9.53
N SER A 112 3.55 1.47 9.74
CA SER A 112 4.62 2.44 10.06
C SER A 112 5.40 2.13 11.34
N GLU A 113 4.82 1.32 12.25
CA GLU A 113 5.52 0.81 13.43
C GLU A 113 6.68 -0.15 13.10
N THR A 114 6.66 -0.72 11.89
CA THR A 114 7.59 -1.75 11.40
C THR A 114 7.87 -1.54 9.90
N PRO A 115 8.47 -0.40 9.50
CA PRO A 115 8.48 0.07 8.11
C PRO A 115 9.42 -0.71 7.17
N THR A 116 10.12 -1.69 7.68
CA THR A 116 10.96 -2.62 6.91
C THR A 116 10.33 -4.01 6.78
N ASP A 117 9.24 -4.29 7.49
CA ASP A 117 8.53 -5.57 7.45
C ASP A 117 7.45 -5.55 6.36
N TYR A 118 7.88 -5.74 5.11
CA TYR A 118 6.98 -5.76 3.95
C TYR A 118 6.03 -6.97 3.96
N PHE A 119 6.41 -8.07 4.61
CA PHE A 119 5.51 -9.21 4.80
C PHE A 119 4.35 -8.86 5.73
N LYS A 120 4.62 -8.10 6.80
CA LYS A 120 3.57 -7.57 7.67
C LYS A 120 2.64 -6.62 6.90
N LEU A 121 3.18 -5.70 6.08
CA LEU A 121 2.33 -4.84 5.22
C LEU A 121 1.39 -5.67 4.33
N ALA A 122 1.92 -6.69 3.67
CA ALA A 122 1.13 -7.57 2.81
C ALA A 122 0.02 -8.29 3.60
N ASN A 123 0.33 -8.78 4.82
CA ASN A 123 -0.67 -9.42 5.68
C ASN A 123 -1.76 -8.46 6.18
N ILE A 124 -1.39 -7.24 6.57
CA ILE A 124 -2.36 -6.20 6.98
C ILE A 124 -3.31 -5.90 5.82
N LEU A 125 -2.77 -5.70 4.60
CA LEU A 125 -3.56 -5.47 3.40
C LEU A 125 -4.49 -6.64 3.06
N LEU A 126 -4.00 -7.88 3.13
CA LEU A 126 -4.81 -9.07 2.88
C LEU A 126 -5.96 -9.15 3.88
N LYS A 127 -5.67 -8.98 5.16
CA LYS A 127 -6.68 -8.98 6.24
C LYS A 127 -7.73 -7.89 6.00
N LYS A 128 -7.31 -6.66 5.68
CA LYS A 128 -8.24 -5.55 5.40
C LYS A 128 -9.15 -5.85 4.21
N ASN A 129 -8.61 -6.40 3.13
CA ASN A 129 -9.42 -6.77 1.96
C ASN A 129 -10.43 -7.89 2.26
N LYS A 130 -10.10 -8.83 3.14
CA LYS A 130 -11.04 -9.85 3.63
C LYS A 130 -12.14 -9.26 4.51
N GLU A 131 -11.76 -8.42 5.48
CA GLU A 131 -12.70 -7.68 6.34
C GLU A 131 -13.74 -6.88 5.53
N LEU A 132 -13.32 -6.33 4.38
CA LEU A 132 -14.18 -5.56 3.46
C LEU A 132 -14.94 -6.44 2.44
N GLY A 133 -14.67 -7.75 2.41
CA GLY A 133 -15.34 -8.70 1.50
C GLY A 133 -14.85 -8.67 0.05
N TYR A 134 -13.69 -8.05 -0.23
CA TYR A 134 -13.12 -7.97 -1.59
C TYR A 134 -12.30 -9.20 -1.97
N ILE A 135 -11.84 -9.93 -0.97
CA ILE A 135 -11.05 -11.16 -1.09
C ILE A 135 -11.73 -12.27 -0.27
N PRO A 136 -11.86 -13.49 -0.81
CA PRO A 136 -12.35 -14.64 -0.05
C PRO A 136 -11.52 -14.96 1.20
N GLU A 137 -12.17 -15.42 2.27
CA GLU A 137 -11.53 -15.70 3.56
C GLU A 137 -10.43 -16.75 3.49
N GLU A 138 -10.50 -17.68 2.54
CA GLU A 138 -9.54 -18.75 2.33
C GLU A 138 -8.23 -18.32 1.65
N ARG A 139 -8.18 -17.11 1.06
CA ARG A 139 -6.99 -16.63 0.34
C ARG A 139 -5.82 -16.41 1.28
N GLU A 140 -4.63 -16.82 0.86
CA GLU A 140 -3.39 -16.62 1.61
C GLU A 140 -2.40 -15.77 0.82
N ILE A 141 -1.42 -15.15 1.50
CA ILE A 141 -0.39 -14.34 0.82
C ILE A 141 0.33 -15.13 -0.28
N LYS A 142 0.53 -16.44 -0.08
CA LYS A 142 1.16 -17.32 -1.07
C LYS A 142 0.40 -17.39 -2.41
N ASP A 143 -0.90 -17.12 -2.41
CA ASP A 143 -1.69 -17.09 -3.64
C ASP A 143 -1.30 -15.88 -4.51
N TYR A 144 -0.76 -14.82 -3.91
CA TYR A 144 -0.36 -13.59 -4.58
C TYR A 144 1.14 -13.49 -4.87
N LEU A 145 1.98 -14.28 -4.20
CA LEU A 145 3.41 -14.38 -4.47
C LEU A 145 3.65 -15.05 -5.82
N LYS A 146 4.32 -14.35 -6.74
CA LYS A 146 4.60 -14.80 -8.11
C LYS A 146 6.05 -14.60 -8.52
#